data_AF-A0A2V7DSC6-F1
#
_entry.id   AF-A0A2V7DSC6-F1
#
_cell.length_a   1.000
_cell.length_b   1.000
_cell.length_c   1.000
_cell.angle_alpha   90.00
_cell.angle_beta   90.00
_cell.angle_gamma   90.00
#
_symmetry.space_group_name_H-M   'P 1'
#
loop_
_entity.id
_entity.type
_entity.pdbx_description
1 polymer ?
#
loop_
_entity_poly.entity_id
_entity_poly.type
_entity_poly.pdbx_seq_one_letter_code
_entity_poly.pdbx_strand_id
1 'polypeptide(L)'
;MVRGWRSRATRQEVIPIFEKLGTGFLFTEGPVWHPTGKFLLWSDMPGDHIRRWSAHDGVTTFRKPCNMSNGLTYDRQGRLLACEHASSQVTRTERDGRIVPIATHYRGKQLNSPNDIVCKRDGGIYFSDPPYGRAKFYGVERPQELSFQGVYRAGADPTSPELLVDDFDRPNGLCFSLDEQRLFINDTARQHIRVFEVTPSGTLKNGRVWAETKGDKPGAPDGMKVDAVGNVYCCGPGGIHVFDPTGVLCEVLETPERTANFAWGDADYRSLFITASTSLYRLRVLTRGIPVF
;
A
#
# COMPACT_ATOMS: atom_id res chain seq x y z
N MET A 1 14.76 -2.80 29.38
CA MET A 1 15.75 -1.83 29.94
C MET A 1 16.32 -1.06 28.76
N VAL A 2 15.79 0.14 28.48
CA VAL A 2 16.14 0.92 27.29
C VAL A 2 17.35 1.82 27.61
N ARG A 3 18.41 1.73 26.79
CA ARG A 3 19.52 2.68 26.68
C ARG A 3 19.75 2.84 25.16
N GLY A 4 19.78 3.99 24.52
CA GLY A 4 19.57 5.39 24.84
C GLY A 4 19.97 6.19 23.58
N TRP A 5 19.55 7.44 23.46
CA TRP A 5 20.45 8.55 23.10
C TRP A 5 19.81 9.89 23.42
N ARG A 6 20.66 10.81 23.84
CA ARG A 6 20.34 12.13 24.38
C ARG A 6 20.21 13.16 23.25
N SER A 7 19.11 13.91 23.25
CA SER A 7 19.16 15.37 23.14
C SER A 7 18.20 15.95 24.18
N ARG A 8 18.67 16.94 24.95
CA ARG A 8 17.91 17.58 26.01
C ARG A 8 16.90 18.55 25.40
N ALA A 9 15.76 18.01 25.00
CA ALA A 9 14.48 18.71 25.03
C ALA A 9 13.48 17.70 25.56
N THR A 10 12.79 18.05 26.64
CA THR A 10 11.66 17.31 27.20
C THR A 10 10.58 17.14 26.13
N ARG A 11 10.70 16.10 25.29
CA ARG A 11 9.58 15.62 24.50
C ARG A 11 8.65 14.93 25.49
N GLN A 12 7.55 15.60 25.80
CA GLN A 12 6.39 15.00 26.44
C GLN A 12 6.11 13.70 25.69
N GLU A 13 6.17 12.55 26.38
CA GLU A 13 5.79 11.26 25.78
C GLU A 13 4.31 11.37 25.37
N VAL A 14 4.06 11.60 24.09
CA VAL A 14 2.71 11.60 23.55
C VAL A 14 2.33 10.13 23.39
N ILE A 15 1.51 9.61 24.30
CA ILE A 15 0.90 8.30 24.13
C ILE A 15 0.03 8.38 22.86
N PRO A 16 0.27 7.53 21.84
CA PRO A 16 -0.54 7.54 20.63
C PRO A 16 -1.98 7.15 20.98
N ILE A 17 -2.93 8.07 20.76
CA ILE A 17 -4.36 7.82 20.93
C ILE A 17 -4.92 7.42 19.56
N PHE A 18 -5.26 6.14 19.42
CA PHE A 18 -5.94 5.61 18.23
C PHE A 18 -7.44 5.89 18.33
N GLU A 19 -7.95 6.63 17.36
CA GLU A 19 -9.39 6.81 17.18
C GLU A 19 -9.93 5.73 16.25
N LYS A 20 -10.84 4.89 16.73
CA LYS A 20 -11.51 3.88 15.91
C LYS A 20 -12.66 4.53 15.14
N LEU A 21 -12.51 4.62 13.82
CA LEU A 21 -13.49 5.27 12.93
C LEU A 21 -14.56 4.31 12.42
N GLY A 22 -14.29 3.00 12.43
CA GLY A 22 -15.24 1.97 12.02
C GLY A 22 -14.70 0.58 12.31
N THR A 23 -15.59 -0.41 12.43
CA THR A 23 -15.26 -1.82 12.68
C THR A 23 -16.36 -2.73 12.12
N GLY A 24 -16.15 -4.05 12.16
CA GLY A 24 -17.04 -5.04 11.59
C GLY A 24 -16.80 -5.33 10.10
N PHE A 25 -15.64 -4.90 9.58
CA PHE A 25 -15.18 -5.24 8.24
C PHE A 25 -14.57 -6.64 8.23
N LEU A 26 -14.46 -7.26 7.05
CA LEU A 26 -13.90 -8.61 6.93
C LEU A 26 -12.37 -8.59 6.87
N PHE A 27 -11.81 -7.74 6.00
CA PHE A 27 -10.38 -7.46 5.96
C PHE A 27 -10.12 -6.14 5.23
N THR A 28 -9.66 -5.13 5.97
CA THR A 28 -9.44 -3.77 5.44
C THR A 28 -8.06 -3.62 4.81
N GLU A 29 -7.98 -2.99 3.64
CA GLU A 29 -6.78 -2.84 2.83
C GLU A 29 -6.76 -1.53 2.01
N GLY A 30 -5.62 -1.21 1.41
CA GLY A 30 -5.48 -0.22 0.35
C GLY A 30 -6.10 1.16 0.62
N PRO A 31 -5.89 1.81 1.78
CA PRO A 31 -6.43 3.13 2.02
C PRO A 31 -5.75 4.19 1.15
N VAL A 32 -6.54 5.13 0.63
CA VAL A 32 -6.05 6.29 -0.13
C VAL A 32 -6.89 7.53 0.19
N TRP A 33 -6.23 8.63 0.54
CA TRP A 33 -6.88 9.91 0.81
C TRP A 33 -7.08 10.71 -0.47
N HIS A 34 -8.30 11.23 -0.67
CA HIS A 34 -8.60 12.14 -1.76
C HIS A 34 -8.32 13.61 -1.33
N PRO A 35 -7.29 14.27 -1.88
CA PRO A 35 -6.75 15.53 -1.36
C PRO A 35 -7.75 16.70 -1.44
N THR A 36 -8.55 16.78 -2.51
CA THR A 36 -9.55 17.85 -2.71
C THR A 36 -10.94 17.49 -2.19
N GLY A 37 -11.39 16.26 -2.45
CA GLY A 37 -12.68 15.74 -1.96
C GLY A 37 -12.76 15.52 -0.44
N LYS A 38 -11.62 15.49 0.27
CA LYS A 38 -11.53 15.36 1.74
C LYS A 38 -12.22 14.09 2.29
N PHE A 39 -11.98 12.97 1.62
CA PHE A 39 -12.44 11.65 2.07
C PHE A 39 -11.35 10.60 1.87
N LEU A 40 -11.41 9.55 2.68
CA LEU A 40 -10.61 8.34 2.53
C LEU A 40 -11.41 7.32 1.72
N LEU A 41 -10.77 6.61 0.80
CA LEU A 41 -11.25 5.33 0.28
C LEU A 41 -10.38 4.20 0.80
N TRP A 42 -10.94 3.01 0.99
CA TRP A 42 -10.18 1.79 1.29
C TRP A 42 -10.99 0.57 0.85
N SER A 43 -10.33 -0.57 0.72
CA SER A 43 -10.97 -1.84 0.37
C SER A 43 -11.36 -2.61 1.63
N ASP A 44 -12.59 -3.10 1.69
CA ASP A 44 -13.02 -4.19 2.59
C ASP A 44 -13.12 -5.44 1.71
N MET A 45 -11.95 -5.99 1.42
CA MET A 45 -11.68 -6.82 0.23
C MET A 45 -12.51 -8.12 0.20
N PRO A 46 -12.62 -8.93 1.28
CA PRO A 46 -13.46 -10.12 1.27
C PRO A 46 -14.96 -9.78 1.19
N GLY A 47 -15.32 -8.57 1.62
CA GLY A 47 -16.69 -8.06 1.57
C GLY A 47 -17.09 -7.51 0.20
N ASP A 48 -16.15 -7.39 -0.74
CA ASP A 48 -16.34 -6.82 -2.07
C ASP A 48 -16.88 -5.37 -2.03
N HIS A 49 -16.31 -4.56 -1.14
CA HIS A 49 -16.58 -3.13 -1.09
C HIS A 49 -15.30 -2.31 -1.21
N ILE A 50 -15.37 -1.23 -1.99
CA ILE A 50 -14.60 -0.02 -1.69
C ILE A 50 -15.45 0.81 -0.75
N ARG A 51 -14.93 1.07 0.45
CA ARG A 51 -15.54 1.91 1.48
C ARG A 51 -15.07 3.36 1.32
N ARG A 52 -15.82 4.27 1.93
CA ARG A 52 -15.52 5.70 2.01
C ARG A 52 -15.68 6.18 3.44
N TRP A 53 -14.81 7.09 3.86
CA TRP A 53 -14.92 7.79 5.14
C TRP A 53 -14.71 9.27 4.92
N SER A 54 -15.61 10.08 5.46
CA SER A 54 -15.43 11.53 5.58
C SER A 54 -15.81 11.95 7.00
N ALA A 55 -15.28 13.09 7.46
CA ALA A 55 -15.64 13.62 8.77
C ALA A 55 -17.14 13.96 8.88
N HIS A 56 -17.81 14.22 7.75
CA HIS A 56 -19.24 14.54 7.69
C HIS A 56 -20.11 13.27 7.68
N ASP A 57 -19.78 12.30 6.82
CA ASP A 57 -20.65 11.15 6.55
C ASP A 57 -20.33 9.92 7.41
N GLY A 58 -19.17 9.91 8.08
CA GLY A 58 -18.63 8.69 8.68
C GLY A 58 -18.35 7.63 7.60
N VAL A 59 -18.49 6.34 7.96
CA VAL A 59 -18.23 5.21 7.05
C VAL A 59 -19.43 4.96 6.14
N THR A 60 -19.19 4.93 4.82
CA THR A 60 -20.17 4.60 3.77
C THR A 60 -19.57 3.66 2.74
N THR A 61 -20.39 3.15 1.81
CA THR A 61 -19.91 2.39 0.65
C THR A 61 -19.70 3.33 -0.54
N PHE A 62 -18.50 3.29 -1.14
CA PHE A 62 -18.21 3.99 -2.39
C PHE A 62 -18.60 3.15 -3.61
N ARG A 63 -18.23 1.86 -3.60
CA ARG A 63 -18.48 0.93 -4.71
C ARG A 63 -18.69 -0.49 -4.20
N LYS A 64 -19.72 -1.15 -4.75
CA LYS A 64 -19.97 -2.58 -4.66
C LYS A 64 -20.82 -3.04 -5.85
N PRO A 65 -20.49 -4.15 -6.54
CA PRO A 65 -19.27 -4.95 -6.40
C PRO A 65 -18.00 -4.17 -6.82
N CYS A 66 -16.83 -4.58 -6.32
CA CYS A 66 -15.53 -4.00 -6.68
C CYS A 66 -14.49 -5.05 -7.11
N ASN A 67 -14.93 -6.27 -7.44
CA ASN A 67 -14.08 -7.40 -7.80
C ASN A 67 -13.03 -7.74 -6.73
N MET A 68 -13.42 -7.63 -5.46
CA MET A 68 -12.53 -7.81 -4.31
C MET A 68 -11.28 -6.95 -4.47
N SER A 69 -11.48 -5.64 -4.66
CA SER A 69 -10.37 -4.70 -4.77
C SER A 69 -9.46 -4.77 -3.54
N ASN A 70 -8.18 -4.54 -3.73
CA ASN A 70 -7.16 -4.50 -2.69
C ASN A 70 -6.52 -3.10 -2.64
N GLY A 71 -5.26 -2.96 -3.05
CA GLY A 71 -4.54 -1.68 -3.09
C GLY A 71 -5.21 -0.66 -3.98
N LEU A 72 -5.31 0.57 -3.46
CA LEU A 72 -5.88 1.73 -4.16
C LEU A 72 -4.83 2.85 -4.23
N THR A 73 -4.83 3.55 -5.35
CA THR A 73 -4.12 4.84 -5.46
C THR A 73 -4.83 5.73 -6.48
N TYR A 74 -4.29 6.92 -6.73
CA TYR A 74 -4.76 7.76 -7.83
C TYR A 74 -3.65 7.95 -8.86
N ASP A 75 -4.03 8.08 -10.12
CA ASP A 75 -3.12 8.59 -11.12
C ASP A 75 -2.93 10.11 -11.01
N ARG A 76 -2.03 10.67 -11.82
CA ARG A 76 -1.73 12.11 -11.84
C ARG A 76 -2.89 13.00 -12.30
N GLN A 77 -4.01 12.41 -12.72
CA GLN A 77 -5.22 13.11 -13.14
C GLN A 77 -6.35 12.96 -12.11
N GLY A 78 -6.08 12.35 -10.95
CA GLY A 78 -7.05 12.11 -9.89
C GLY A 78 -8.01 10.96 -10.19
N ARG A 79 -7.72 10.10 -11.17
CA ARG A 79 -8.52 8.90 -11.46
C ARG A 79 -8.13 7.78 -10.53
N LEU A 80 -9.11 7.10 -9.94
CA LEU A 80 -8.87 5.98 -9.02
C LEU A 80 -8.28 4.80 -9.78
N LEU A 81 -7.14 4.30 -9.29
CA LEU A 81 -6.53 3.05 -9.69
C LEU A 81 -6.81 2.00 -8.61
N ALA A 82 -7.14 0.78 -9.02
CA ALA A 82 -7.42 -0.31 -8.10
C ALA A 82 -6.77 -1.61 -8.57
N CYS A 83 -6.15 -2.32 -7.64
CA CYS A 83 -5.78 -3.72 -7.78
C CYS A 83 -7.01 -4.59 -7.48
N GLU A 84 -7.36 -5.55 -8.34
CA GLU A 84 -8.55 -6.39 -8.21
C GLU A 84 -8.18 -7.88 -8.11
N HIS A 85 -8.47 -8.50 -6.97
CA HIS A 85 -8.12 -9.91 -6.73
C HIS A 85 -9.02 -10.88 -7.50
N ALA A 86 -10.32 -10.59 -7.61
CA ALA A 86 -11.25 -11.52 -8.25
C ALA A 86 -11.05 -11.59 -9.77
N SER A 87 -10.68 -10.47 -10.39
CA SER A 87 -10.51 -10.37 -11.85
C SER A 87 -9.05 -10.58 -12.31
N SER A 88 -8.06 -10.54 -11.40
CA SER A 88 -6.61 -10.50 -11.69
C SER A 88 -6.21 -9.29 -12.54
N GLN A 89 -6.69 -8.10 -12.18
CA GLN A 89 -6.48 -6.91 -13.01
C GLN A 89 -6.08 -5.72 -12.17
N VAL A 90 -5.39 -4.79 -12.82
CA VAL A 90 -5.33 -3.40 -12.38
C VAL A 90 -6.34 -2.63 -13.22
N THR A 91 -7.22 -1.87 -12.58
CA THR A 91 -8.23 -1.06 -13.25
C THR A 91 -8.06 0.42 -12.95
N ARG A 92 -8.60 1.26 -13.85
CA ARG A 92 -8.71 2.71 -13.69
C ARG A 92 -10.16 3.12 -13.81
N THR A 93 -10.63 3.96 -12.89
CA THR A 93 -11.96 4.58 -12.96
C THR A 93 -11.85 5.89 -13.73
N GLU A 94 -12.43 5.94 -14.93
CA GLU A 94 -12.51 7.14 -15.74
C GLU A 94 -13.49 8.15 -15.14
N ARG A 95 -13.43 9.41 -15.61
CA ARG A 95 -14.22 10.52 -15.06
C ARG A 95 -15.73 10.36 -15.23
N ASP A 96 -16.13 9.61 -16.25
CA ASP A 96 -17.53 9.22 -16.52
C ASP A 96 -18.00 8.05 -15.64
N GLY A 97 -17.14 7.53 -14.76
CA GLY A 97 -17.41 6.39 -13.88
C GLY A 97 -17.10 5.03 -14.50
N ARG A 98 -16.72 4.96 -15.78
CA ARG A 98 -16.35 3.69 -16.43
C ARG A 98 -15.09 3.13 -15.80
N ILE A 99 -15.08 1.82 -15.55
CA ILE A 99 -13.92 1.10 -15.02
C ILE A 99 -13.24 0.40 -16.19
N VAL A 100 -11.94 0.65 -16.38
CA VAL A 100 -11.17 0.12 -17.51
C VAL A 100 -9.97 -0.67 -17.03
N PRO A 101 -9.69 -1.86 -17.59
CA PRO A 101 -8.45 -2.56 -17.31
C PRO A 101 -7.25 -1.80 -17.88
N ILE A 102 -6.17 -1.77 -17.12
CA ILE A 102 -4.87 -1.21 -17.53
C ILE A 102 -3.72 -2.22 -17.38
N ALA A 103 -3.95 -3.35 -16.70
CA ALA A 103 -3.08 -4.52 -16.71
C ALA A 103 -3.91 -5.77 -16.39
N THR A 104 -3.72 -6.86 -17.13
CA THR A 104 -4.57 -8.06 -17.08
C THR A 104 -3.77 -9.36 -17.27
N HIS A 105 -2.82 -9.35 -18.21
CA HIS A 105 -2.04 -10.51 -18.60
C HIS A 105 -0.57 -10.12 -18.76
N TYR A 106 0.32 -11.10 -18.72
CA TYR A 106 1.71 -10.98 -19.14
C TYR A 106 2.07 -12.19 -20.01
N ARG A 107 2.50 -11.94 -21.25
CA ARG A 107 2.85 -12.98 -22.24
C ARG A 107 1.74 -14.03 -22.41
N GLY A 108 0.49 -13.55 -22.51
CA GLY A 108 -0.69 -14.39 -22.72
C GLY A 108 -1.19 -15.15 -21.48
N LYS A 109 -0.55 -14.98 -20.32
CA LYS A 109 -0.96 -15.57 -19.04
C LYS A 109 -1.59 -14.53 -18.14
N GLN A 110 -2.65 -14.88 -17.43
CA GLN A 110 -3.29 -14.00 -16.47
C GLN A 110 -2.31 -13.59 -15.36
N LEU A 111 -2.32 -12.32 -14.94
CA LEU A 111 -1.61 -11.86 -13.74
C LEU A 111 -2.05 -12.66 -12.51
N ASN A 112 -1.19 -12.82 -11.50
CA ASN A 112 -1.51 -13.61 -10.32
C ASN A 112 -2.74 -13.06 -9.59
N SER A 113 -2.59 -11.89 -8.98
CA SER A 113 -3.62 -11.08 -8.33
C SER A 113 -2.93 -9.80 -7.88
N PRO A 114 -2.98 -8.72 -8.69
CA PRO A 114 -2.36 -7.45 -8.32
C PRO A 114 -2.77 -7.04 -6.90
N ASN A 115 -1.83 -6.59 -6.07
CA ASN A 115 -2.05 -6.44 -4.63
C ASN A 115 -1.94 -5.00 -4.15
N ASP A 116 -0.79 -4.35 -4.34
CA ASP A 116 -0.60 -2.92 -4.04
C ASP A 116 -0.09 -2.14 -5.26
N ILE A 117 -0.29 -0.82 -5.27
CA ILE A 117 -0.09 0.03 -6.45
C ILE A 117 0.38 1.44 -6.09
N VAL A 118 1.33 1.97 -6.87
CA VAL A 118 1.82 3.34 -6.75
C VAL A 118 1.92 4.00 -8.12
N CYS A 119 1.51 5.26 -8.20
CA CYS A 119 1.73 6.09 -9.38
C CYS A 119 2.95 6.98 -9.16
N LYS A 120 3.83 7.07 -10.15
CA LYS A 120 5.00 7.95 -10.20
C LYS A 120 4.60 9.34 -10.71
N ARG A 121 5.37 10.40 -10.45
CA ARG A 121 5.07 11.80 -10.86
C ARG A 121 4.97 11.98 -12.37
N ASP A 122 5.71 11.18 -13.15
CA ASP A 122 5.64 11.17 -14.62
C ASP A 122 4.42 10.40 -15.17
N GLY A 123 3.59 9.83 -14.29
CA GLY A 123 2.41 9.06 -14.66
C GLY A 123 2.66 7.55 -14.81
N GLY A 124 3.89 7.06 -14.63
CA GLY A 124 4.16 5.62 -14.57
C GLY A 124 3.40 4.95 -13.43
N ILE A 125 2.79 3.79 -13.69
CA ILE A 125 1.99 3.05 -12.70
C ILE A 125 2.69 1.72 -12.41
N TYR A 126 3.02 1.48 -11.15
CA TYR A 126 3.78 0.33 -10.68
C TYR A 126 2.92 -0.47 -9.71
N PHE A 127 2.93 -1.80 -9.82
CA PHE A 127 2.13 -2.66 -8.95
C PHE A 127 2.80 -4.00 -8.68
N SER A 128 2.51 -4.58 -7.52
CA SER A 128 2.93 -5.92 -7.12
C SER A 128 1.89 -6.97 -7.53
N ASP A 129 2.34 -8.18 -7.87
CA ASP A 129 1.49 -9.28 -8.33
C ASP A 129 1.78 -10.61 -7.57
N PRO A 130 1.54 -10.66 -6.25
CA PRO A 130 1.54 -11.90 -5.47
C PRO A 130 0.29 -12.74 -5.76
N PRO A 131 0.19 -14.00 -5.29
CA PRO A 131 -0.95 -14.88 -5.57
C PRO A 131 -2.02 -14.90 -4.47
N TYR A 132 -2.08 -13.90 -3.58
CA TYR A 132 -3.03 -13.88 -2.46
C TYR A 132 -4.48 -14.00 -2.93
N GLY A 133 -4.86 -13.27 -3.99
CA GLY A 133 -6.20 -13.29 -4.58
C GLY A 133 -6.57 -14.59 -5.30
N ARG A 134 -5.68 -15.59 -5.31
CA ARG A 134 -5.94 -16.96 -5.76
C ARG A 134 -6.29 -17.92 -4.63
N ALA A 135 -6.30 -17.45 -3.38
CA ALA A 135 -6.74 -18.21 -2.22
C ALA A 135 -8.18 -17.84 -1.83
N LYS A 136 -8.92 -18.80 -1.27
CA LYS A 136 -10.21 -18.56 -0.64
C LYS A 136 -10.07 -17.46 0.43
N PHE A 137 -11.16 -16.71 0.67
CA PHE A 137 -11.22 -15.53 1.55
C PHE A 137 -10.54 -14.28 0.97
N TYR A 138 -9.34 -14.41 0.39
CA TYR A 138 -8.62 -13.27 -0.19
C TYR A 138 -8.98 -12.97 -1.65
N GLY A 139 -9.57 -13.92 -2.35
CA GLY A 139 -10.04 -13.76 -3.72
C GLY A 139 -10.84 -14.95 -4.21
N VAL A 140 -10.67 -15.29 -5.49
CA VAL A 140 -11.30 -16.45 -6.13
C VAL A 140 -10.28 -17.58 -6.22
N GLU A 141 -10.61 -18.74 -5.65
CA GLU A 141 -9.71 -19.90 -5.70
C GLU A 141 -9.51 -20.38 -7.14
N ARG A 142 -8.26 -20.33 -7.63
CA ARG A 142 -7.87 -20.77 -8.98
C ARG A 142 -6.36 -21.00 -9.10
N PRO A 143 -5.89 -21.94 -9.94
CA PRO A 143 -4.46 -22.17 -10.14
C PRO A 143 -3.71 -20.94 -10.63
N GLN A 144 -2.45 -20.75 -10.24
CA GLN A 144 -1.57 -19.71 -10.80
C GLN A 144 -1.17 -20.06 -12.24
N GLU A 145 -1.15 -19.08 -13.16
CA GLU A 145 -0.69 -19.29 -14.54
C GLU A 145 0.80 -18.93 -14.76
N LEU A 146 1.23 -17.83 -14.14
CA LEU A 146 2.63 -17.45 -14.07
C LEU A 146 3.38 -18.42 -13.15
N SER A 147 4.70 -18.56 -13.30
CA SER A 147 5.53 -19.41 -12.43
C SER A 147 6.28 -18.64 -11.34
N PHE A 148 5.99 -17.35 -11.21
CA PHE A 148 6.72 -16.41 -10.35
C PHE A 148 5.76 -15.34 -9.80
N GLN A 149 6.24 -14.54 -8.85
CA GLN A 149 5.54 -13.36 -8.33
C GLN A 149 6.33 -12.10 -8.71
N GLY A 150 5.69 -11.24 -9.51
CA GLY A 150 6.37 -10.12 -10.15
C GLY A 150 6.00 -8.76 -9.57
N VAL A 151 6.82 -7.78 -9.91
CA VAL A 151 6.44 -6.36 -9.87
C VAL A 151 6.49 -5.82 -11.29
N TYR A 152 5.47 -5.08 -11.67
CA TYR A 152 5.23 -4.64 -13.03
C TYR A 152 5.07 -3.13 -13.11
N ARG A 153 5.31 -2.59 -14.31
CA ARG A 153 4.83 -1.28 -14.73
C ARG A 153 3.71 -1.45 -15.75
N ALA A 154 2.60 -0.74 -15.57
CA ALA A 154 1.52 -0.74 -16.55
C ALA A 154 2.01 -0.17 -17.90
N GLY A 155 1.62 -0.85 -18.99
CA GLY A 155 1.90 -0.43 -20.35
C GLY A 155 0.72 0.31 -20.98
N ALA A 156 0.86 0.69 -22.26
CA ALA A 156 -0.26 1.23 -23.04
C ALA A 156 -1.31 0.16 -23.38
N ASP A 157 -0.85 -1.09 -23.54
CA ASP A 157 -1.70 -2.26 -23.74
C ASP A 157 -1.92 -3.00 -22.39
N PRO A 158 -3.18 -3.17 -21.95
CA PRO A 158 -3.49 -3.89 -20.71
C PRO A 158 -3.04 -5.35 -20.69
N THR A 159 -2.72 -5.96 -21.83
CA THR A 159 -2.26 -7.36 -21.90
C THR A 159 -0.73 -7.50 -21.93
N SER A 160 -0.02 -6.36 -21.92
CA SER A 160 1.44 -6.29 -22.07
C SER A 160 2.09 -5.30 -21.08
N PRO A 161 1.87 -5.43 -19.76
CA PRO A 161 2.63 -4.69 -18.77
C PRO A 161 4.12 -5.09 -18.81
N GLU A 162 4.99 -4.16 -18.43
CA GLU A 162 6.43 -4.39 -18.37
C GLU A 162 6.79 -5.08 -17.06
N LEU A 163 7.40 -6.27 -17.12
CA LEU A 163 7.94 -6.96 -15.95
C LEU A 163 9.23 -6.26 -15.50
N LEU A 164 9.31 -5.88 -14.23
CA LEU A 164 10.46 -5.17 -13.67
C LEU A 164 11.37 -6.08 -12.86
N VAL A 165 10.79 -7.04 -12.13
CA VAL A 165 11.50 -7.97 -11.24
C VAL A 165 10.56 -9.13 -10.88
N ASP A 166 11.07 -10.36 -10.80
CA ASP A 166 10.31 -11.61 -10.63
C ASP A 166 10.86 -12.57 -9.57
N ASP A 167 11.88 -12.16 -8.80
CA ASP A 167 12.58 -12.99 -7.81
C ASP A 167 12.06 -12.82 -6.37
N PHE A 168 10.87 -12.25 -6.19
CA PHE A 168 10.18 -12.15 -4.90
C PHE A 168 9.42 -13.45 -4.56
N ASP A 169 9.22 -13.71 -3.26
CA ASP A 169 8.31 -14.78 -2.82
C ASP A 169 6.87 -14.26 -2.70
N ARG A 170 6.69 -13.12 -2.01
CA ARG A 170 5.40 -12.42 -1.89
C ARG A 170 5.60 -10.90 -1.95
N PRO A 171 5.80 -10.30 -3.15
CA PRO A 171 5.91 -8.86 -3.28
C PRO A 171 4.57 -8.24 -2.85
N ASN A 172 4.61 -7.21 -2.03
CA ASN A 172 3.40 -6.61 -1.50
C ASN A 172 3.43 -5.08 -1.61
N GLY A 173 3.63 -4.34 -0.53
CA GLY A 173 3.67 -2.88 -0.58
C GLY A 173 4.87 -2.35 -1.36
N LEU A 174 4.66 -1.22 -2.02
CA LEU A 174 5.71 -0.50 -2.75
C LEU A 174 5.54 1.02 -2.66
N CYS A 175 6.64 1.75 -2.54
CA CYS A 175 6.63 3.20 -2.57
C CYS A 175 7.94 3.78 -3.12
N PHE A 176 7.85 4.93 -3.78
CA PHE A 176 9.05 5.66 -4.24
C PHE A 176 9.70 6.44 -3.09
N SER A 177 11.00 6.69 -3.21
CA SER A 177 11.64 7.80 -2.50
C SER A 177 11.06 9.15 -2.93
N LEU A 178 11.29 10.20 -2.14
CA LEU A 178 10.76 11.55 -2.43
C LEU A 178 11.18 12.11 -3.80
N ASP A 179 12.37 11.75 -4.27
CA ASP A 179 12.93 12.10 -5.58
C ASP A 179 12.60 11.08 -6.69
N GLU A 180 11.89 10.00 -6.34
CA GLU A 180 11.53 8.87 -7.20
C GLU A 180 12.69 8.15 -7.90
N GLN A 181 13.93 8.37 -7.44
CA GLN A 181 15.10 7.65 -7.95
C GLN A 181 15.25 6.25 -7.36
N ARG A 182 14.54 5.97 -6.27
CA ARG A 182 14.48 4.65 -5.63
C ARG A 182 13.05 4.17 -5.54
N LEU A 183 12.85 2.88 -5.78
CA LEU A 183 11.61 2.16 -5.50
C LEU A 183 11.87 1.15 -4.39
N PHE A 184 11.12 1.26 -3.30
CA PHE A 184 11.10 0.29 -2.22
C PHE A 184 9.95 -0.68 -2.44
N ILE A 185 10.22 -1.96 -2.22
CA ILE A 185 9.24 -3.05 -2.41
C ILE A 185 9.48 -4.03 -1.28
N ASN A 186 8.46 -4.37 -0.52
CA ASN A 186 8.59 -5.38 0.52
C ASN A 186 8.22 -6.79 0.04
N ASP A 187 8.71 -7.77 0.78
CA ASP A 187 8.40 -9.18 0.61
C ASP A 187 7.79 -9.70 1.91
N THR A 188 6.48 -9.98 1.89
CA THR A 188 5.75 -10.43 3.08
C THR A 188 6.33 -11.75 3.63
N ALA A 189 6.69 -12.69 2.76
CA ALA A 189 7.15 -14.01 3.19
C ALA A 189 8.60 -13.97 3.69
N ARG A 190 9.45 -13.14 3.09
CA ARG A 190 10.85 -12.98 3.49
C ARG A 190 11.10 -11.94 4.58
N GLN A 191 10.06 -11.22 5.02
CA GLN A 191 10.12 -10.25 6.12
C GLN A 191 11.15 -9.13 5.89
N HIS A 192 11.29 -8.69 4.63
CA HIS A 192 12.25 -7.66 4.28
C HIS A 192 11.70 -6.61 3.31
N ILE A 193 12.43 -5.52 3.19
CA ILE A 193 12.22 -4.45 2.21
C ILE A 193 13.44 -4.45 1.29
N ARG A 194 13.20 -4.56 -0.01
CA ARG A 194 14.21 -4.36 -1.05
C ARG A 194 14.13 -2.94 -1.59
N VAL A 195 15.26 -2.40 -2.01
CA VAL A 195 15.36 -1.13 -2.71
C VAL A 195 16.01 -1.32 -4.08
N PHE A 196 15.48 -0.61 -5.07
CA PHE A 196 15.98 -0.60 -6.44
C PHE A 196 16.23 0.83 -6.89
N GLU A 197 17.21 1.02 -7.75
CA GLU A 197 17.36 2.27 -8.52
C GLU A 197 16.36 2.26 -9.67
N VAL A 198 15.65 3.39 -9.85
CA VAL A 198 14.71 3.61 -10.95
C VAL A 198 15.46 4.28 -12.09
N THR A 199 15.49 3.64 -13.26
CA THR A 199 16.16 4.20 -14.43
C THR A 199 15.31 5.29 -15.09
N PRO A 200 15.89 6.14 -15.96
CA PRO A 200 15.11 7.11 -16.73
C PRO A 200 14.01 6.49 -17.60
N SER A 201 14.16 5.23 -18.02
CA SER A 201 13.13 4.51 -18.78
C SER A 201 12.03 3.92 -17.90
N GLY A 202 12.15 4.03 -16.57
CA GLY A 202 11.21 3.50 -15.59
C GLY A 202 11.47 2.03 -15.17
N THR A 203 12.56 1.42 -15.64
CA THR A 203 12.97 0.07 -15.23
C THR A 203 13.72 0.08 -13.90
N LEU A 204 13.97 -1.10 -13.32
CA LEU A 204 14.65 -1.26 -12.04
C LEU A 204 16.04 -1.89 -12.19
N LYS A 205 17.01 -1.44 -11.40
CA LYS A 205 18.35 -2.05 -11.32
C LYS A 205 18.91 -2.00 -9.89
N ASN A 206 20.04 -2.69 -9.67
CA ASN A 206 20.81 -2.67 -8.42
C ASN A 206 19.97 -3.02 -7.18
N GLY A 207 19.03 -3.97 -7.34
CA GLY A 207 18.16 -4.45 -6.28
C GLY A 207 18.93 -5.08 -5.13
N ARG A 208 18.64 -4.67 -3.90
CA ARG A 208 19.25 -5.24 -2.68
C ARG A 208 18.28 -5.19 -1.51
N VAL A 209 18.49 -6.04 -0.51
CA VAL A 209 17.83 -5.89 0.79
C VAL A 209 18.29 -4.56 1.41
N TRP A 210 17.31 -3.76 1.83
CA TRP A 210 17.53 -2.45 2.43
C TRP A 210 17.26 -2.46 3.94
N ALA A 211 16.18 -3.13 4.35
CA ALA A 211 15.82 -3.30 5.76
C ALA A 211 15.06 -4.61 5.98
N GLU A 212 15.01 -5.07 7.22
CA GLU A 212 14.23 -6.23 7.67
C GLU A 212 13.19 -5.76 8.70
N THR A 213 11.95 -6.27 8.61
CA THR A 213 10.87 -5.95 9.55
C THR A 213 10.83 -6.99 10.66
N LYS A 214 11.68 -6.85 11.68
CA LYS A 214 11.80 -7.82 12.78
C LYS A 214 10.89 -7.49 13.96
N GLY A 215 10.31 -8.52 14.57
CA GLY A 215 9.64 -8.39 15.86
C GLY A 215 8.96 -9.70 16.27
N ASP A 216 8.65 -9.81 17.56
CA ASP A 216 8.09 -11.04 18.15
C ASP A 216 6.55 -11.04 18.17
N LYS A 217 5.92 -9.93 17.77
CA LYS A 217 4.46 -9.79 17.68
C LYS A 217 3.94 -10.27 16.32
N PRO A 218 2.67 -10.68 16.21
CA PRO A 218 2.07 -11.02 14.92
C PRO A 218 2.15 -9.86 13.91
N GLY A 219 2.29 -10.19 12.63
CA GLY A 219 2.35 -9.23 11.53
C GLY A 219 3.42 -9.61 10.50
N ALA A 220 3.42 -8.91 9.38
CA ALA A 220 4.37 -9.09 8.27
C ALA A 220 4.42 -7.81 7.43
N PRO A 221 5.45 -7.61 6.59
CA PRO A 221 5.45 -6.55 5.58
C PRO A 221 4.22 -6.59 4.70
N ASP A 222 3.58 -5.44 4.57
CA ASP A 222 2.33 -5.28 3.82
C ASP A 222 2.28 -3.89 3.18
N GLY A 223 1.32 -3.01 3.48
CA GLY A 223 1.34 -1.64 2.99
C GLY A 223 2.58 -0.85 3.43
N MET A 224 3.15 -0.05 2.52
CA MET A 224 4.28 0.84 2.81
C MET A 224 4.20 2.18 2.08
N LYS A 225 4.69 3.25 2.70
CA LYS A 225 4.67 4.62 2.16
C LYS A 225 5.83 5.44 2.71
N VAL A 226 6.13 6.59 2.08
CA VAL A 226 7.14 7.54 2.54
C VAL A 226 6.48 8.80 3.12
N ASP A 227 7.06 9.34 4.19
CA ASP A 227 6.64 10.64 4.74
C ASP A 227 7.35 11.81 4.04
N ALA A 228 6.97 13.05 4.39
CA ALA A 228 7.52 14.26 3.76
C ALA A 228 8.99 14.57 4.07
N VAL A 229 9.65 13.82 4.95
CA VAL A 229 11.09 13.95 5.23
C VAL A 229 11.90 12.74 4.78
N GLY A 230 11.26 11.76 4.15
CA GLY A 230 11.91 10.62 3.52
C GLY A 230 11.97 9.37 4.37
N ASN A 231 11.33 9.34 5.54
CA ASN A 231 11.24 8.10 6.32
C ASN A 231 10.31 7.12 5.61
N VAL A 232 10.69 5.84 5.60
CA VAL A 232 9.91 4.76 5.01
C VAL A 232 9.11 4.08 6.11
N TYR A 233 7.80 4.13 5.99
CA TYR A 233 6.86 3.43 6.87
C TYR A 233 6.47 2.12 6.20
N CYS A 234 6.47 1.02 6.93
CA CYS A 234 6.09 -0.30 6.43
C CYS A 234 5.30 -1.03 7.52
N CYS A 235 4.18 -1.65 7.17
CA CYS A 235 3.54 -2.59 8.08
C CYS A 235 4.51 -3.73 8.42
N GLY A 236 4.37 -4.33 9.60
CA GLY A 236 5.28 -5.37 10.06
C GLY A 236 4.79 -6.03 11.34
N PRO A 237 5.60 -6.93 11.91
CA PRO A 237 5.37 -7.49 13.23
C PRO A 237 5.06 -6.39 14.27
N GLY A 238 3.87 -6.47 14.88
CA GLY A 238 3.44 -5.56 15.95
C GLY A 238 2.88 -4.19 15.55
N GLY A 239 2.94 -3.80 14.27
CA GLY A 239 2.40 -2.52 13.82
C GLY A 239 3.13 -1.94 12.61
N ILE A 240 3.35 -0.63 12.61
CA ILE A 240 3.99 0.08 11.49
C ILE A 240 5.42 0.45 11.88
N HIS A 241 6.39 -0.14 11.17
CA HIS A 241 7.82 0.09 11.32
C HIS A 241 8.20 1.36 10.57
N VAL A 242 8.90 2.28 11.24
CA VAL A 242 9.36 3.54 10.67
C VAL A 242 10.87 3.48 10.55
N PHE A 243 11.37 3.51 9.32
CA PHE A 243 12.79 3.52 9.01
C PHE A 243 13.22 4.91 8.55
N ASP A 244 14.38 5.35 8.97
CA ASP A 244 15.00 6.54 8.38
C ASP A 244 15.39 6.30 6.90
N PRO A 245 15.77 7.35 6.13
CA PRO A 245 16.14 7.18 4.71
C PRO A 245 17.34 6.26 4.44
N THR A 246 18.10 5.89 5.48
CA THR A 246 19.26 5.00 5.40
C THR A 246 18.92 3.53 5.67
N GLY A 247 17.75 3.24 6.28
CA GLY A 247 17.28 1.89 6.58
C GLY A 247 17.36 1.53 8.07
N VAL A 248 17.68 2.50 8.93
CA VAL A 248 17.70 2.28 10.38
C VAL A 248 16.28 2.37 10.91
N LEU A 249 15.84 1.32 11.63
CA LEU A 249 14.55 1.31 12.33
C LEU A 249 14.56 2.35 13.45
N CYS A 250 13.71 3.37 13.34
CA CYS A 250 13.55 4.42 14.33
C CYS A 250 12.53 4.04 15.41
N GLU A 251 11.37 3.51 14.99
CA GLU A 251 10.28 3.15 15.88
C GLU A 251 9.35 2.11 15.25
N VAL A 252 8.55 1.46 16.10
CA VAL A 252 7.39 0.67 15.68
C VAL A 252 6.14 1.30 16.32
N LEU A 253 5.26 1.83 15.48
CA LEU A 253 3.96 2.32 15.91
C LEU A 253 3.07 1.12 16.19
N GLU A 254 2.95 0.74 17.46
CA GLU A 254 2.15 -0.41 17.87
C GLU A 254 0.66 -0.18 17.58
N THR A 255 0.05 -1.06 16.79
CA THR A 255 -1.35 -0.90 16.36
C THR A 255 -2.29 -1.81 17.14
N PRO A 256 -3.57 -1.43 17.33
CA PRO A 256 -4.53 -2.23 18.10
C PRO A 256 -4.87 -3.59 17.48
N GLU A 257 -4.73 -3.72 16.16
CA GLU A 257 -4.95 -4.94 15.39
C GLU A 257 -3.77 -5.17 14.45
N ARG A 258 -3.70 -6.36 13.82
CA ARG A 258 -2.74 -6.61 12.74
C ARG A 258 -3.03 -5.64 11.60
N THR A 259 -2.07 -4.75 11.35
CA THR A 259 -2.16 -3.73 10.31
C THR A 259 -1.82 -4.32 8.95
N ALA A 260 -2.69 -4.04 7.97
CA ALA A 260 -2.48 -4.41 6.58
C ALA A 260 -1.93 -3.22 5.78
N ASN A 261 -2.46 -2.02 6.00
CA ASN A 261 -2.05 -0.85 5.23
C ASN A 261 -2.40 0.46 5.95
N PHE A 262 -1.96 1.59 5.41
CA PHE A 262 -2.22 2.91 5.97
C PHE A 262 -2.04 4.01 4.93
N ALA A 263 -2.59 5.21 5.17
CA ALA A 263 -2.38 6.40 4.35
C ALA A 263 -2.46 7.67 5.17
N TRP A 264 -1.69 8.69 4.79
CA TRP A 264 -1.88 10.02 5.35
C TRP A 264 -3.10 10.72 4.75
N GLY A 265 -3.80 11.48 5.56
CA GLY A 265 -4.91 12.34 5.14
C GLY A 265 -5.17 13.48 6.12
N ASP A 266 -6.38 14.02 6.07
CA ASP A 266 -6.75 15.33 6.62
C ASP A 266 -5.99 16.50 5.94
N ALA A 267 -6.40 17.73 6.24
CA ALA A 267 -5.91 18.93 5.54
C ALA A 267 -4.40 19.18 5.71
N ASP A 268 -3.83 18.73 6.83
CA ASP A 268 -2.42 18.91 7.17
C ASP A 268 -1.56 17.66 6.92
N TYR A 269 -2.16 16.58 6.40
CA TYR A 269 -1.52 15.29 6.14
C TYR A 269 -0.83 14.67 7.37
N ARG A 270 -1.31 14.97 8.57
CA ARG A 270 -0.76 14.46 9.84
C ARG A 270 -1.66 13.42 10.51
N SER A 271 -2.72 13.00 9.82
CA SER A 271 -3.54 11.87 10.24
C SER A 271 -3.12 10.65 9.46
N LEU A 272 -2.64 9.63 10.14
CA LEU A 272 -2.41 8.30 9.60
C LEU A 272 -3.71 7.50 9.74
N PHE A 273 -4.39 7.27 8.63
CA PHE A 273 -5.52 6.34 8.54
C PHE A 273 -4.96 4.94 8.37
N ILE A 274 -5.39 4.00 9.21
CA ILE A 274 -4.77 2.68 9.33
C ILE A 274 -5.86 1.64 9.14
N THR A 275 -5.71 0.81 8.10
CA THR A 275 -6.55 -0.35 7.83
C THR A 275 -5.93 -1.56 8.54
N ALA A 276 -6.55 -1.96 9.65
CA ALA A 276 -6.03 -3.02 10.50
C ALA A 276 -7.09 -4.09 10.69
N SER A 277 -6.93 -5.19 9.96
CA SER A 277 -7.80 -6.37 9.99
C SER A 277 -9.28 -6.01 9.84
N THR A 278 -10.02 -5.85 10.93
CA THR A 278 -11.47 -5.68 10.93
C THR A 278 -11.93 -4.23 11.15
N SER A 279 -11.00 -3.30 11.28
CA SER A 279 -11.28 -1.92 11.68
C SER A 279 -10.47 -0.88 10.90
N LEU A 280 -11.01 0.34 10.86
CA LEU A 280 -10.32 1.54 10.42
C LEU A 280 -9.98 2.40 11.65
N TYR A 281 -8.71 2.77 11.78
CA TYR A 281 -8.23 3.68 12.82
C TYR A 281 -7.67 4.97 12.24
N ARG A 282 -7.62 6.02 13.05
CA ARG A 282 -6.88 7.24 12.79
C ARG A 282 -5.92 7.51 13.95
N LEU A 283 -4.68 7.82 13.61
CA LEU A 283 -3.63 8.22 14.53
C LEU A 283 -3.05 9.56 14.09
N ARG A 284 -2.86 10.50 15.02
CA ARG A 284 -2.15 11.76 14.74
C ARG A 284 -0.65 11.57 14.88
N VAL A 285 0.10 12.03 13.87
CA VAL A 285 1.55 11.88 13.78
C VAL A 285 2.26 13.23 13.60
N LEU A 286 3.51 13.29 14.07
CA LEU A 286 4.34 14.51 14.01
C LEU A 286 4.98 14.74 12.64
N THR A 287 5.03 13.73 11.78
CA THR A 287 5.54 13.90 10.42
C THR A 287 4.40 13.73 9.44
N ARG A 288 4.22 14.75 8.59
CA ARG A 288 3.17 14.73 7.58
C ARG A 288 3.54 13.79 6.44
N GLY A 289 2.54 13.21 5.80
CA GLY A 289 2.70 12.54 4.52
C GLY A 289 2.79 13.52 3.35
N ILE A 290 2.71 12.96 2.14
CA ILE A 290 2.66 13.69 0.88
C ILE A 290 1.31 13.45 0.18
N PRO A 291 0.77 14.44 -0.55
CA PRO A 291 -0.37 14.23 -1.42
C PRO A 291 -0.08 13.18 -2.49
N VAL A 292 -1.07 12.35 -2.81
CA VAL A 292 -0.91 11.24 -3.75
C VAL A 292 -0.97 11.67 -5.22
N PHE A 293 -1.68 12.76 -5.55
CA PHE A 293 -1.69 13.42 -6.87
C PHE A 293 -1.79 14.94 -6.74
#